data_AF-A0A149V6F9-F1
#
_entry.id   AF-A0A149V6F9-F1
#
_cell.length_a   1.000
_cell.length_b   1.000
_cell.length_c   1.000
_cell.angle_alpha   90.00
_cell.angle_beta   90.00
_cell.angle_gamma   90.00
#
_symmetry.space_group_name_H-M   'P 1'
#
loop_
_entity.id
_entity.type
_entity.pdbx_description
1 polymer ?
#
loop_
_entity_poly.entity_id
_entity_poly.type
_entity_poly.pdbx_seq_one_letter_code
_entity_poly.pdbx_strand_id
1 'polypeptide(L)' 'MKERLETTEAGDLYRLRKQTVEPVFGIIKSIMGFRRFSLRGLAKVTTKWTLVALAYNCKRMARLQAA' A
#
# COMPACT_ATOMS: atom_id res chain seq x y z
N MET A 1 -1.02 17.60 -11.58
CA MET A 1 0.06 16.72 -11.05
C MET A 1 1.43 17.34 -11.29
N LYS A 2 1.73 17.83 -12.50
CA LYS A 2 2.97 18.55 -12.83
C LYS A 2 3.26 19.73 -11.89
N GLU A 3 2.36 20.71 -11.79
CA GLU A 3 2.52 21.87 -10.90
C GLU A 3 2.74 21.51 -9.41
N ARG A 4 2.17 20.39 -8.93
CA ARG A 4 2.32 19.95 -7.53
C ARG A 4 3.62 19.20 -7.25
N LEU A 5 4.37 18.83 -8.30
CA LEU A 5 5.67 18.16 -8.24
C LEU A 5 6.83 19.11 -8.60
N GLU A 6 6.53 20.39 -8.87
CA GLU A 6 7.55 21.38 -9.25
C GLU A 6 8.38 21.84 -8.05
N THR A 7 7.89 21.65 -6.83
CA THR A 7 8.71 21.86 -5.63
C THR A 7 9.64 20.66 -5.41
N THR A 8 10.88 20.95 -5.01
CA THR A 8 11.90 19.94 -4.67
C THR A 8 11.39 18.96 -3.60
N GLU A 9 10.71 19.47 -2.56
CA GLU A 9 10.07 18.65 -1.52
C GLU A 9 9.07 17.63 -2.06
N ALA A 10 8.18 18.04 -2.98
CA ALA A 10 7.19 17.14 -3.54
C ALA A 10 7.84 16.09 -4.45
N GLY A 11 8.89 16.46 -5.18
CA GLY A 11 9.71 15.53 -5.96
C GLY A 11 10.39 14.47 -5.10
N ASP A 12 10.93 14.87 -3.95
CA ASP A 12 11.62 13.98 -3.01
C ASP A 12 10.65 13.01 -2.33
N LEU A 13 9.49 13.51 -1.87
CA LEU A 13 8.41 12.66 -1.34
C LEU A 13 7.91 11.67 -2.39
N TYR A 14 7.79 12.10 -3.65
CA TYR A 14 7.38 11.22 -4.74
C TYR A 14 8.42 10.12 -4.99
N ARG A 15 9.72 10.43 -4.97
CA ARG A 15 10.79 9.45 -5.10
C ARG A 15 10.79 8.44 -3.94
N LEU A 16 10.57 8.92 -2.71
CA LEU A 16 10.46 8.07 -1.53
C LEU A 16 9.27 7.10 -1.61
N ARG A 17 8.16 7.51 -2.22
CA ARG A 17 6.98 6.64 -2.40
C ARG A 17 7.25 5.44 -3.29
N LYS A 18 8.08 5.60 -4.33
CA LYS A 18 8.44 4.50 -5.25
C LYS A 18 9.08 3.32 -4.53
N GLN A 19 9.89 3.59 -3.50
CA GLN A 19 10.58 2.56 -2.74
C GLN A 19 9.79 2.06 -1.52
N THR A 20 8.81 2.81 -1.03
CA THR A 20 8.08 2.48 0.21
C THR A 20 6.67 1.94 -0.07
N VAL A 21 5.81 2.74 -0.68
CA VAL A 21 4.37 2.44 -0.78
C VAL A 21 4.00 1.69 -2.05
N GLU A 22 4.64 1.97 -3.19
CA GLU A 22 4.33 1.29 -4.45
C GLU A 22 4.55 -0.23 -4.39
N PRO A 23 5.64 -0.76 -3.78
CA PRO A 23 5.84 -2.20 -3.62
C PRO A 23 4.75 -2.84 -2.75
N VAL A 24 4.32 -2.17 -1.68
CA VAL A 24 3.25 -2.64 -0.80
C VAL A 24 1.96 -2.84 -1.60
N PHE A 25 1.57 -1.84 -2.40
CA PHE A 25 0.38 -1.95 -3.26
C PHE A 25 0.53 -3.02 -4.33
N GLY A 26 1.72 -3.19 -4.92
CA GLY A 26 2.01 -4.26 -5.87
C GLY A 26 1.82 -5.65 -5.26
N ILE A 27 2.35 -5.86 -4.06
CA ILE A 27 2.20 -7.13 -3.31
C ILE A 27 0.73 -7.40 -2.98
N ILE A 28 0.01 -6.40 -2.45
CA ILE A 28 -1.41 -6.54 -2.10
C ILE A 28 -2.24 -6.93 -3.34
N LYS A 29 -1.99 -6.31 -4.50
CA LYS A 29 -2.77 -6.52 -5.72
C LYS A 29 -2.41 -7.81 -6.46
N SER A 30 -1.12 -8.13 -6.57
CA SER A 30 -0.63 -9.20 -7.43
C SER A 30 -0.31 -10.49 -6.68
N ILE A 31 0.21 -10.38 -5.45
CA ILE A 31 0.58 -11.56 -4.64
C ILE A 31 -0.56 -11.97 -3.71
N MET A 32 -1.21 -11.01 -3.05
CA MET A 32 -2.35 -11.30 -2.17
C MET A 32 -3.69 -11.34 -2.93
N GLY A 33 -3.71 -10.99 -4.22
CA GLY A 33 -4.91 -11.05 -5.07
C GLY A 33 -6.01 -10.04 -4.74
N PHE A 34 -5.75 -9.05 -3.88
CA PHE A 34 -6.76 -8.07 -3.47
C PHE A 34 -6.94 -6.97 -4.52
N ARG A 35 -7.92 -7.13 -5.41
CA ARG A 35 -8.18 -6.19 -6.52
C ARG A 35 -9.45 -5.37 -6.39
N ARG A 36 -10.44 -5.83 -5.64
CA ARG A 36 -11.74 -5.16 -5.51
C ARG A 36 -12.29 -5.21 -4.09
N PHE A 37 -12.93 -4.13 -3.68
CA PHE A 37 -13.77 -4.12 -2.48
C PHE A 37 -15.12 -4.75 -2.82
N SER A 38 -15.61 -5.63 -1.95
CA SER A 38 -16.92 -6.29 -2.08
C SER A 38 -17.98 -5.60 -1.23
N LEU A 39 -17.57 -4.81 -0.24
CA LEU A 39 -18.45 -4.06 0.65
C LEU A 39 -18.59 -2.63 0.14
N ARG A 40 -19.73 -2.01 0.42
CA ARG A 40 -20.02 -0.59 0.14
C ARG A 40 -20.10 0.20 1.43
N GLY A 41 -19.78 1.49 1.35
CA GLY A 41 -19.75 2.41 2.49
C GLY A 41 -18.36 2.52 3.13
N LEU A 42 -17.97 3.74 3.48
CA LEU A 42 -16.61 4.07 3.94
C LEU A 42 -16.21 3.24 5.16
N ALA A 43 -17.06 3.13 6.18
CA ALA A 43 -16.78 2.35 7.38
C ALA A 43 -16.40 0.89 7.07
N LYS A 44 -17.20 0.20 6.25
CA LYS A 44 -16.96 -1.20 5.87
C LYS A 44 -15.72 -1.37 5.00
N VAL A 45 -15.47 -0.43 4.08
CA VAL A 45 -14.26 -0.42 3.24
C VAL A 45 -13.01 -0.22 4.09
N THR A 46 -13.04 0.69 5.06
CA THR A 46 -11.94 0.94 6.01
C THR A 46 -11.64 -0.30 6.81
N THR A 47 -12.64 -0.97 7.40
CA THR A 47 -12.43 -2.23 8.13
C THR A 47 -11.78 -3.30 7.24
N LYS A 48 -12.29 -3.46 6.00
CA LYS A 48 -11.70 -4.42 5.05
C LYS A 48 -10.24 -4.08 4.73
N TRP A 49 -9.93 -2.79 4.56
CA TRP A 49 -8.58 -2.32 4.28
C TRP A 49 -7.62 -2.59 5.46
N THR A 50 -8.06 -2.38 6.70
CA THR A 50 -7.28 -2.70 7.91
C THR A 50 -6.91 -4.18 7.96
N LEU A 51 -7.84 -5.07 7.63
CA LEU A 51 -7.57 -6.51 7.59
C LEU A 51 -6.57 -6.88 6.48
N VAL A 52 -6.67 -6.27 5.30
CA VAL A 52 -5.72 -6.46 4.20
C VAL A 52 -4.32 -5.99 4.61
N ALA A 53 -4.22 -4.81 5.23
CA ALA A 53 -2.95 -4.28 5.72
C ALA A 53 -2.34 -5.17 6.81
N LEU A 54 -3.15 -5.70 7.73
CA LEU A 54 -2.72 -6.66 8.73
C LEU A 54 -2.14 -7.93 8.08
N ALA A 55 -2.86 -8.52 7.13
CA ALA A 55 -2.40 -9.72 6.43
C ALA A 55 -1.08 -9.47 5.67
N TYR A 56 -0.93 -8.31 5.04
CA TYR A 56 0.33 -7.89 4.43
C TYR A 56 1.47 -7.82 5.46
N ASN A 57 1.23 -7.17 6.60
CA ASN A 57 2.22 -7.03 7.67
C ASN A 57 2.65 -8.39 8.23
N CYS A 58 1.71 -9.31 8.48
CA CYS A 58 2.03 -10.67 8.90
C CYS A 58 2.92 -11.40 7.88
N LYS A 59 2.58 -11.34 6.59
CA LYS A 59 3.39 -11.92 5.51
C LYS A 59 4.79 -11.33 5.49
N ARG A 60 4.92 -10.01 5.66
CA ARG A 60 6.21 -9.31 5.67
C ARG A 60 7.04 -9.71 6.87
N MET A 61 6.47 -9.73 8.08
CA MET A 61 7.16 -10.14 9.31
C MET A 61 7.68 -11.58 9.19
N ALA A 62 6.86 -12.52 8.72
CA ALA A 62 7.28 -13.91 8.53
C ALA A 62 8.49 -14.02 7.58
N ARG A 63 8.51 -13.22 6.50
CA ARG A 63 9.66 -13.20 5.57
C ARG A 63 10.90 -12.54 6.16
N LEU A 64 10.74 -11.53 7.00
CA LEU A 64 11.85 -10.88 7.70
C LEU A 64 12.42 -11.76 8.81
N GLN A 65 11.60 -12.60 9.46
CA GLN A 65 12.03 -13.55 10.50
C GLN A 65 12.69 -14.80 9.92
N ALA A 66 12.39 -15.16 8.67
CA ALA A 66 12.98 -16.31 7.98
C ALA A 66 14.31 -15.98 7.27
N ALA A 67 14.77 -14.73 7.34
CA ALA A 67 16.01 -14.23 6.77
C ALA A 67 17.03 -13.99 7.88
#